data_AF-A0A1H5TNE0-F1
#
_entry.id   AF-A0A1H5TNE0-F1
#
_cell.length_a   1.000
_cell.length_b   1.000
_cell.length_c   1.000
_cell.angle_alpha   90.00
_cell.angle_beta   90.00
_cell.angle_gamma   90.00
#
_symmetry.space_group_name_H-M   'P 1'
#
loop_
_entity.id
_entity.type
_entity.pdbx_description
1 polymer ?
#
loop_
_entity_poly.entity_id
_entity_poly.type
_entity_poly.pdbx_seq_one_letter_code
_entity_poly.pdbx_strand_id
1 'polypeptide(L)' 'MSEQHHNPANQDKKPTLIQTISSILAALFGVQSAKNRERDFTKGDAGNYIGVYVLLVLALVIGMVVTVNMVLDAAAK' A
#
# COMPACT_ATOMS: atom_id res chain seq x y z
N MET A 1 -39.53 19.92 -14.72
CA MET A 1 -38.07 19.85 -14.90
C MET A 1 -37.49 19.44 -13.56
N SER A 2 -37.03 18.20 -13.45
CA SER A 2 -36.48 17.63 -12.22
C SER A 2 -35.13 18.29 -11.92
N GLU A 3 -35.06 18.95 -10.78
CA GLU A 3 -33.84 19.56 -10.25
C GLU A 3 -32.80 18.47 -10.00
N GLN A 4 -31.74 18.48 -10.81
CA GLN A 4 -30.58 17.61 -10.60
C GLN A 4 -29.80 18.14 -9.40
N HIS A 5 -29.95 17.46 -8.26
CA HIS A 5 -29.11 17.64 -7.08
C HIS A 5 -27.65 17.30 -7.43
N HIS A 6 -26.87 18.34 -7.72
CA HIS A 6 -25.41 18.28 -7.73
C HIS A 6 -24.95 18.14 -6.27
N ASN A 7 -24.51 16.96 -5.87
CA ASN A 7 -23.85 16.73 -4.57
C ASN A 7 -22.33 16.81 -4.77
N PRO A 8 -21.65 17.91 -4.37
CA PRO A 8 -20.22 18.10 -4.60
C PRO A 8 -19.39 17.48 -3.48
N ALA A 9 -19.78 16.31 -2.98
CA ALA A 9 -19.00 15.58 -2.01
C ALA A 9 -18.30 14.42 -2.71
N ASN A 10 -16.97 14.43 -2.70
CA ASN A 10 -16.11 13.24 -2.78
C ASN A 10 -15.40 12.96 -4.12
N GLN A 11 -14.75 13.96 -4.72
CA GLN A 11 -13.74 13.71 -5.77
C GLN A 11 -12.31 14.19 -5.43
N ASP A 12 -12.09 14.91 -4.33
CA ASP A 12 -10.78 15.49 -3.97
C ASP A 12 -10.16 14.95 -2.67
N LYS A 13 -10.57 13.77 -2.21
CA LYS A 13 -9.98 13.16 -1.00
C LYS A 13 -8.71 12.40 -1.35
N LYS A 14 -7.61 12.77 -0.67
CA LYS A 14 -6.35 11.99 -0.63
C LYS A 14 -6.66 10.51 -0.33
N PRO A 15 -5.93 9.56 -0.93
CA PRO A 15 -6.08 8.15 -0.63
C PRO A 15 -6.01 7.89 0.88
N THR A 16 -6.94 7.09 1.39
CA THR A 16 -6.88 6.67 2.80
C THR A 16 -5.76 5.65 3.00
N LEU A 17 -5.27 5.51 4.24
CA LEU A 17 -4.18 4.57 4.56
C LEU A 17 -4.49 3.14 4.10
N ILE A 18 -5.74 2.70 4.24
CA ILE A 18 -6.21 1.38 3.79
C ILE A 18 -6.12 1.25 2.26
N GLN A 19 -6.45 2.31 1.51
CA GLN A 19 -6.33 2.32 0.06
C GLN A 19 -4.87 2.29 -0.41
N THR A 20 -3.97 2.96 0.32
CA THR A 20 -2.52 2.88 0.04
C THR A 20 -2.00 1.46 0.28
N ILE A 21 -2.36 0.83 1.41
CA ILE A 21 -1.97 -0.56 1.72
C ILE A 21 -2.49 -1.52 0.65
N SER A 22 -3.78 -1.44 0.29
CA SER A 22 -4.36 -2.33 -0.72
C SER A 22 -3.73 -2.15 -2.11
N SER A 23 -3.31 -0.93 -2.44
CA SER A 23 -2.65 -0.66 -3.72
C SER A 23 -1.22 -1.17 -3.76
N ILE A 24 -0.49 -1.07 -2.65
CA ILE A 24 0.85 -1.67 -2.51
C ILE A 24 0.75 -3.19 -2.61
N LEU A 25 -0.21 -3.83 -1.93
CA LEU A 25 -0.43 -5.27 -2.05
C LEU A 25 -0.77 -5.68 -3.48
N ALA A 26 -1.69 -4.96 -4.15
CA ALA A 26 -2.04 -5.23 -5.54
C ALA A 26 -0.82 -5.09 -6.47
N ALA A 27 0.05 -4.11 -6.24
CA ALA A 27 1.29 -3.94 -6.98
C ALA A 27 2.28 -5.09 -6.74
N LEU A 28 2.43 -5.56 -5.48
CA LEU A 28 3.30 -6.69 -5.14
C LEU A 28 2.87 -8.00 -5.82
N PHE A 29 1.56 -8.24 -5.92
CA PHE A 29 1.03 -9.41 -6.62
C PHE A 29 0.89 -9.21 -8.14
N GLY A 30 1.25 -8.04 -8.67
CA GLY A 30 1.12 -7.71 -10.10
C GLY A 30 -0.31 -7.52 -10.60
N VAL A 31 -1.31 -7.49 -9.70
CA VAL A 31 -2.75 -7.33 -10.01
C VAL A 31 -3.22 -5.87 -9.90
N GLN A 32 -2.29 -4.91 -9.95
CA GLN A 32 -2.61 -3.49 -9.84
C GLN A 32 -3.41 -3.00 -11.05
N SER A 33 -4.61 -2.45 -10.81
CA SER A 33 -5.44 -1.87 -11.86
C SER A 33 -4.96 -0.49 -12.29
N ALA A 34 -5.23 -0.11 -13.55
CA ALA A 34 -4.90 1.22 -14.08
C ALA A 34 -5.53 2.36 -13.25
N LYS A 35 -6.76 2.15 -12.74
CA LYS A 35 -7.47 3.11 -11.88
C LYS A 35 -6.77 3.33 -10.54
N ASN A 36 -6.26 2.27 -9.90
CA ASN A 36 -5.50 2.39 -8.66
C ASN A 36 -4.20 3.15 -8.93
N ARG A 37 -3.50 2.79 -10.01
CA ARG A 37 -2.28 3.46 -10.45
C ARG A 37 -2.50 4.95 -10.68
N GLU A 38 -3.50 5.31 -11.48
CA GLU A 38 -3.85 6.71 -11.78
C GLU A 38 -4.16 7.49 -10.50
N ARG A 39 -5.00 6.95 -9.61
CA ARG A 39 -5.31 7.58 -8.32
C ARG A 39 -4.04 7.78 -7.47
N ASP A 40 -3.18 6.77 -7.41
CA ASP A 40 -1.97 6.80 -6.59
C ASP A 40 -0.95 7.84 -7.10
N PHE A 41 -0.83 8.01 -8.42
CA PHE A 41 0.09 8.99 -9.01
C PHE A 41 -0.48 10.41 -9.18
N THR A 42 -1.81 10.56 -9.24
CA THR A 42 -2.44 11.88 -9.41
C THR A 42 -2.94 12.49 -8.11
N LYS A 43 -3.35 11.66 -7.14
CA LYS A 43 -3.97 12.11 -5.87
C LYS A 43 -3.17 11.68 -4.63
N GLY A 44 -2.18 10.82 -4.80
CA GLY A 44 -1.31 10.35 -3.72
C GLY A 44 -0.18 11.32 -3.39
N ASP A 45 0.16 11.42 -2.10
CA ASP A 45 1.39 12.09 -1.66
C ASP A 45 2.56 11.10 -1.74
N ALA A 46 3.58 11.40 -2.55
CA ALA A 46 4.74 10.52 -2.75
C ALA A 46 5.40 10.10 -1.42
N GLY A 47 5.42 10.98 -0.42
CA GLY A 47 5.98 10.70 0.90
C GLY A 47 5.25 9.56 1.62
N ASN A 48 3.92 9.47 1.50
CA ASN A 48 3.14 8.38 2.11
C ASN A 48 3.49 7.02 1.48
N TYR A 49 3.62 6.95 0.15
CA TYR A 49 3.96 5.69 -0.52
C TYR A 49 5.38 5.23 -0.18
N ILE A 50 6.34 6.16 -0.14
CA ILE A 50 7.72 5.89 0.27
C ILE A 50 7.77 5.41 1.72
N GLY A 51 7.07 6.10 2.64
CA GLY A 51 7.03 5.72 4.05
C GLY A 51 6.47 4.31 4.29
N VAL A 52 5.35 3.98 3.62
CA VAL A 52 4.78 2.62 3.71
C VAL A 52 5.71 1.58 3.10
N TYR A 53 6.36 1.90 1.98
CA TYR A 53 7.31 0.98 1.34
C TYR A 53 8.53 0.71 2.23
N VAL A 54 9.13 1.74 2.83
CA VAL A 54 10.26 1.60 3.75
C VAL A 54 9.88 0.72 4.94
N LEU A 55 8.70 0.95 5.54
CA LEU A 55 8.20 0.13 6.64
C LEU A 55 8.06 -1.34 6.22
N LEU A 56 7.51 -1.60 5.03
CA LEU A 56 7.35 -2.96 4.49
C LEU A 56 8.70 -3.65 4.28
N VAL A 57 9.68 -2.95 3.70
CA VAL A 57 11.03 -3.49 3.49
C VAL A 57 11.71 -3.80 4.82
N LEU A 58 11.61 -2.92 5.81
CA LEU A 58 12.16 -3.16 7.15
C LEU A 58 11.54 -4.40 7.79
N ALA A 59 10.21 -4.55 7.71
CA ALA A 59 9.51 -5.72 8.22
C ALA A 59 9.99 -7.01 7.53
N LEU A 60 10.22 -6.98 6.21
CA LEU A 60 10.72 -8.12 5.45
C LEU A 60 12.15 -8.50 5.88
N VAL A 61 13.05 -7.53 6.04
CA VAL A 61 14.43 -7.78 6.49
C VAL A 61 14.45 -8.36 7.89
N ILE A 62 13.67 -7.81 8.83
CA ILE A 62 13.54 -8.34 10.18
C ILE A 62 13.01 -9.78 10.14
N GLY A 63 11.96 -10.03 9.36
CA GLY A 63 11.39 -11.37 9.18
C GLY A 63 12.40 -12.38 8.65
N MET A 64 13.23 -11.97 7.68
CA MET A 64 14.31 -12.80 7.14
C MET A 64 15.35 -13.14 8.22
N VAL A 65 15.83 -12.13 8.97
CA VAL A 65 16.80 -12.34 10.05
C VAL A 65 16.26 -13.29 11.11
N VAL A 66 15.02 -13.08 11.57
CA VAL A 66 14.36 -13.97 12.53
C VAL A 66 14.27 -15.40 11.99
N THR A 67 13.85 -15.55 10.73
CA THR A 67 13.72 -16.87 10.09
C THR A 67 15.06 -17.58 10.01
N VAL A 68 16.12 -16.89 9.58
CA VAL A 68 17.48 -17.45 9.52
C VAL A 68 17.95 -17.88 10.91
N ASN A 69 17.76 -17.05 11.92
CA ASN A 69 18.15 -17.39 13.29
C ASN A 69 17.38 -18.60 13.83
N MET A 70 16.07 -18.70 13.53
CA MET A 70 15.27 -19.88 13.89
C MET A 70 15.78 -21.15 13.21
N VAL A 71 16.13 -21.07 11.93
CA VAL A 71 16.67 -22.21 11.17
C VAL A 71 18.03 -22.63 11.72
N LEU A 72 18.91 -21.68 12.05
CA LEU A 72 20.22 -21.97 12.65
C LEU A 72 20.07 -22.62 14.03
N ASP A 73 19.18 -22.12 14.89
CA ASP A 73 18.91 -22.73 16.21
C ASP A 73 18.30 -24.13 16.09
N ALA A 74 17.41 -24.33 15.12
CA ALA A 74 16.82 -25.64 14.85
C ALA A 74 17.84 -26.66 14.30
N ALA A 75 18.79 -26.21 13.48
CA ALA A 75 19.84 -27.05 12.91
C ALA A 75 21.00 -27.35 13.88
N ALA A 76 21.17 -26.55 14.93
CA ALA A 76 22.17 -26.75 15.96
C ALA A 76 21.75 -27.76 17.05
N LYS A 77 20.48 -28.20 17.04
CA LYS A 77 19.92 -29.27 17.89
C LYS A 77 20.00 -30.61 17.18
#